data_AF-A0AAV0IME0-F1
#
_entry.id   AF-A0AAV0IME0-F1
#
_cell.length_a   1.000
_cell.length_b   1.000
_cell.length_c   1.000
_cell.angle_alpha   90.00
_cell.angle_beta   90.00
_cell.angle_gamma   90.00
#
_symmetry.space_group_name_H-M   'P 1'
#
loop_
_entity.id
_entity.type
_entity.pdbx_description
1 polymer ?
#
loop_
_entity_poly.entity_id
_entity_poly.type
_entity_poly.pdbx_seq_one_letter_code
_entity_poly.pdbx_strand_id
1 'polypeptide(L)' 'MFKGLCVCYAVVLAAFFSVAISGYWAFGNRAQGLVLSNFVDSGRPLVPKWFVLMVNVFTILQLSAVAVVS' A
#
# COMPACT_ATOMS: atom_id res chain seq x y z
N MET A 1 0.17 14.15 26.27
CA MET A 1 0.75 13.04 25.48
C MET A 1 -0.31 12.09 24.91
N PHE A 2 -1.38 11.75 25.65
CA PHE A 2 -2.42 10.81 25.18
C PHE A 2 -3.22 11.27 23.93
N LYS A 3 -3.56 12.57 23.83
CA LYS A 3 -4.24 13.14 22.65
C LYS A 3 -3.45 12.93 21.35
N GLY A 4 -2.14 13.17 21.37
CA GLY A 4 -1.28 12.97 20.20
C GLY A 4 -1.21 11.51 19.79
N LEU A 5 -1.07 10.61 20.78
CA LEU A 5 -1.07 9.17 20.54
C LEU A 5 -2.39 8.68 19.93
N CYS A 6 -3.54 9.12 20.47
CA CYS A 6 -4.85 8.81 19.90
C CYS A 6 -5.00 9.31 18.45
N VAL A 7 -4.52 10.51 18.14
CA VAL A 7 -4.55 11.04 16.76
C VAL A 7 -3.66 10.20 15.84
N CYS A 8 -2.46 9.82 16.28
CA CYS A 8 -1.59 8.94 15.49
C CYS A 8 -2.26 7.60 15.18
N TYR A 9 -2.86 6.94 16.17
CA TYR A 9 -3.59 5.69 15.95
C TYR A 9 -4.82 5.88 15.05
N ALA A 10 -5.55 6.99 15.19
CA ALA A 10 -6.69 7.28 14.31
C ALA A 10 -6.26 7.46 12.85
N VAL A 11 -5.16 8.17 12.60
CA VAL A 11 -4.60 8.36 11.25
C VAL A 11 -4.13 7.04 10.65
N VAL A 12 -3.44 6.22 11.44
CA VAL A 12 -3.00 4.87 11.03
C VAL A 12 -4.21 4.02 10.66
N LEU A 13 -5.21 3.94 11.53
CA LEU A 13 -6.45 3.19 11.26
C LEU A 13 -7.13 3.68 9.99
N ALA A 14 -7.31 4.99 9.84
CA ALA A 14 -7.96 5.57 8.65
C ALA A 14 -7.22 5.22 7.35
N ALA A 15 -5.88 5.28 7.35
CA ALA A 15 -5.08 4.93 6.19
C ALA A 15 -5.19 3.44 5.83
N PHE A 16 -5.03 2.54 6.81
CA PHE A 16 -5.07 1.09 6.54
C PHE A 16 -6.49 0.60 6.22
N PHE A 17 -7.51 1.01 6.97
CA PHE A 17 -8.89 0.59 6.72
C PHE A 17 -9.44 1.13 5.41
N SER A 18 -9.15 2.39 5.05
CA SER A 18 -9.63 2.96 3.78
C SER A 18 -9.10 2.16 2.58
N VAL A 19 -7.80 1.84 2.59
CA VAL A 19 -7.18 1.03 1.54
C VAL A 19 -7.72 -0.40 1.54
N ALA A 20 -7.90 -1.02 2.71
CA ALA A 20 -8.42 -2.39 2.82
C ALA A 20 -9.87 -2.50 2.30
N ILE A 21 -10.75 -1.57 2.67
CA ILE A 21 -12.15 -1.54 2.22
C ILE A 21 -12.20 -1.32 0.70
N SER A 22 -11.43 -0.36 0.17
CA SER A 22 -11.38 -0.10 -1.27
C SER A 22 -10.78 -1.27 -2.06
N GLY A 23 -9.73 -1.89 -1.56
CA GLY A 23 -9.11 -3.07 -2.16
C GLY A 23 -10.04 -4.28 -2.17
N TYR A 24 -10.80 -4.50 -1.09
CA TYR A 24 -11.80 -5.55 -1.03
C TYR A 24 -12.98 -5.27 -1.98
N TRP A 25 -13.43 -4.02 -2.11
CA TRP A 25 -14.44 -3.65 -3.10
C TRP A 25 -13.95 -3.82 -4.55
N ALA A 26 -12.69 -3.52 -4.84
CA ALA A 26 -12.12 -3.57 -6.19
C ALA A 26 -11.77 -5.01 -6.66
N PHE A 27 -11.28 -5.86 -5.76
CA PHE A 27 -10.77 -7.20 -6.11
C PHE A 27 -11.53 -8.35 -5.45
N GLY A 28 -12.36 -8.07 -4.44
CA GLY A 28 -13.17 -9.07 -3.73
C GLY A 28 -12.33 -10.23 -3.20
N ASN A 29 -12.85 -11.44 -3.40
CA ASN A 29 -12.20 -12.69 -2.99
C ASN A 29 -10.95 -13.05 -3.81
N ARG A 30 -10.58 -12.26 -4.82
CA ARG A 30 -9.35 -12.47 -5.62
C ARG A 30 -8.20 -11.57 -5.17
N ALA A 31 -8.38 -10.77 -4.13
CA ALA A 31 -7.35 -9.88 -3.59
C ALA A 31 -6.10 -10.67 -3.16
N GLN A 32 -5.05 -10.60 -3.98
CA GLN A 32 -3.69 -11.04 -3.67
C GLN A 32 -3.09 -10.22 -2.54
N GLY A 33 -2.16 -10.82 -1.78
CA GLY A 33 -1.49 -10.17 -0.65
C GLY A 33 -0.73 -8.89 -1.00
N LEU A 34 -0.29 -8.73 -2.26
CA LEU A 34 0.14 -7.45 -2.80
C LEU A 34 -0.96 -6.86 -3.69
N VAL A 35 -1.45 -5.67 -3.32
CA VAL A 35 -2.38 -4.88 -4.16
C VAL A 35 -1.81 -4.66 -5.57
N LEU A 36 -0.51 -4.40 -5.69
CA LEU A 36 0.17 -4.25 -6.99
C LEU A 36 0.11 -5.51 -7.86
N SER A 37 0.12 -6.70 -7.25
CA SER A 37 0.03 -7.97 -7.98
C SER A 37 -1.38 -8.21 -8.54
N ASN A 38 -2.41 -7.68 -7.87
CA ASN A 38 -3.79 -7.75 -8.39
C ASN A 38 -3.98 -6.93 -9.67
N PHE A 39 -3.19 -5.88 -9.85
CA PHE A 39 -3.23 -4.99 -11.00
C PHE A 39 -2.40 -5.50 -12.21
N VAL A 40 -1.64 -6.58 -12.02
CA VAL A 40 -0.81 -7.21 -13.05
C VAL A 40 -1.38 -8.61 -13.31
N ASP A 41 -2.43 -8.68 -14.12
CA ASP A 41 -3.00 -9.97 -14.53
C ASP A 41 -2.29 -10.46 -15.80
N SER A 42 -1.66 -11.64 -15.70
CA SER A 42 -1.24 -12.45 -16.85
C SER A 42 -0.41 -11.71 -17.92
N GLY A 43 0.49 -10.82 -17.50
CA GLY A 43 1.42 -10.09 -18.39
C GLY A 43 0.85 -8.81 -19.02
N ARG A 44 -0.41 -8.46 -18.76
CA ARG A 44 -1.02 -7.20 -19.20
C ARG A 44 -1.34 -6.34 -17.97
N PRO A 45 -0.55 -5.30 -17.69
CA PRO A 45 -0.81 -4.45 -16.55
C PRO A 45 -2.06 -3.62 -16.81
N LEU A 46 -3.05 -3.71 -15.91
CA LEU A 46 -4.28 -2.90 -15.93
C LEU A 46 -3.97 -1.41 -15.65
N VAL A 47 -2.76 -1.15 -15.14
CA VAL A 47 -2.27 0.15 -14.69
C VAL A 47 -0.98 0.48 -15.46
N PRO A 48 -0.67 1.75 -15.76
CA PRO A 48 0.55 2.09 -16.48
C PRO A 48 1.80 1.48 -15.83
N LYS A 49 2.70 0.89 -16.63
CA LYS A 49 3.94 0.26 -16.14
C LYS A 49 4.78 1.22 -15.28
N TRP A 50 4.78 2.51 -15.63
CA TRP A 50 5.44 3.57 -14.88
C TRP A 50 4.90 3.74 -13.45
N PHE A 51 3.60 3.53 -13.25
CA PHE A 51 2.98 3.63 -11.92
C PHE A 51 3.46 2.50 -11.00
N VAL A 52 3.50 1.28 -11.51
CA VAL A 52 4.03 0.11 -10.79
C VAL A 52 5.50 0.33 -10.43
N LEU A 53 6.30 0.83 -11.38
CA LEU A 53 7.71 1.12 -11.16
C LEU A 53 7.91 2.21 -10.10
N MET A 54 7.15 3.31 -10.18
CA MET A 54 7.20 4.43 -9.23
C MET A 54 6.88 3.97 -7.80
N VAL A 55 5.80 3.22 -7.62
CA VAL A 55 5.43 2.68 -6.29
C VAL A 55 6.52 1.77 -5.74
N ASN A 56 7.09 0.89 -6.56
CA ASN A 56 8.15 -0.01 -6.11
C ASN A 56 9.43 0.75 -5.71
N VAL A 57 9.83 1.78 -6.48
CA VAL A 57 10.99 2.63 -6.16
C VAL A 57 10.79 3.35 -4.84
N PHE A 58 9.60 3.91 -4.58
CA PHE A 58 9.32 4.54 -3.30
C PHE A 58 9.31 3.57 -2.13
N THR A 59 8.77 2.36 -2.31
CA THR A 59 8.80 1.33 -1.26
C THR A 59 10.24 0.94 -0.93
N ILE A 60 11.10 0.74 -1.93
CA ILE A 60 12.52 0.46 -1.72
C ILE A 60 13.20 1.62 -1.01
N LEU A 61 12.90 2.86 -1.40
CA LEU A 61 13.45 4.05 -0.75
C LEU A 61 13.05 4.11 0.73
N GLN A 62 11.77 3.89 1.06
CA GLN A 62 11.29 3.84 2.44
C GLN A 62 11.98 2.73 3.24
N LEU A 63 12.08 1.52 2.67
CA LEU A 63 12.77 0.40 3.31
C LEU A 63 14.26 0.68 3.52
N SER A 64 14.93 1.33 2.56
CA SER A 64 16.35 1.69 2.68
C SER A 64 16.59 2.73 3.77
N ALA A 65 15.70 3.71 3.91
CA ALA A 65 15.78 4.69 4.99
C ALA A 65 15.62 4.05 6.37
N VAL A 66 14.72 3.07 6.50
CA VAL A 66 14.56 2.30 7.74
C VAL A 66 15.79 1.43 7.99
N ALA A 67 16.28 0.71 6.98
CA ALA A 67 17.42 -0.21 7.09
C ALA A 67 18.75 0.47 7.41
N VAL A 68 18.94 1.74 7.01
CA VAL A 68 20.15 2.52 7.31
C VAL A 68 20.12 3.10 8.74
N VAL A 69 18.92 3.32 9.28
CA VAL A 69 18.71 3.86 10.63
C VAL A 69 18.71 2.76 11.70
N SER A 70 18.33 1.53 11.33
CA SER A 70 18.33 0.34 12.18
C SER A 70 19.70 -0.34 12.25
#